data_AF-A0A8H4JNR3-F1
#
_entry.id   AF-A0A8H4JNR3-F1
#
_cell.length_a   1.000
_cell.length_b   1.000
_cell.length_c   1.000
_cell.angle_alpha   90.00
_cell.angle_beta   90.00
_cell.angle_gamma   90.00
#
_symmetry.space_group_name_H-M   'P 1'
#
loop_
_entity.id
_entity.type
_entity.pdbx_description
1 polymer ?
#
loop_
_entity_poly.entity_id
_entity_poly.type
_entity_poly.pdbx_seq_one_letter_code
_entity_poly.pdbx_strand_id
1 'polypeptide(L)'
;MSRSSLDGWESHESHDRLLKNGDDHLHDSRDWETQIEQRSKQRMHKYMLAIAFTSLLLNVLLIVSSLFLWARTRSPLPAWPNTLYSPAQSAVEYEIVTFNSDFPEDHSGTTDFYGASPKAEDAWRNLMKPYLVRISSQEASQLSRPTSQISKDPDYYITSLDVYHQLHCLNDIRKMAESYVQC
;
A
#
# COMPACT_ATOMS: atom_id res chain seq x y z
N MET A 1 97.90 7.77 -41.12
CA MET A 1 96.92 6.70 -41.41
C MET A 1 97.05 5.69 -40.26
N SER A 2 96.06 5.31 -39.45
CA SER A 2 94.61 5.40 -39.56
C SER A 2 94.05 5.40 -38.12
N ARG A 3 93.47 6.51 -37.67
CA ARG A 3 92.79 6.64 -36.36
C ARG A 3 91.27 6.73 -36.52
N SER A 4 90.73 6.43 -37.71
CA SER A 4 89.31 6.62 -38.04
C SER A 4 88.46 5.36 -37.92
N SER A 5 89.04 4.20 -37.62
CA SER A 5 88.35 2.90 -37.65
C SER A 5 87.96 2.35 -36.28
N LEU A 6 88.35 2.98 -35.17
CA LEU A 6 87.98 2.51 -33.81
C LEU A 6 86.84 3.34 -33.21
N ASP A 7 86.79 4.65 -33.51
CA ASP A 7 85.71 5.54 -33.03
C ASP A 7 84.32 5.18 -33.63
N GLY A 8 84.29 4.55 -34.81
CA GLY A 8 83.05 4.12 -35.46
C GLY A 8 82.38 2.91 -34.80
N TRP A 9 83.16 2.00 -34.22
CA TRP A 9 82.62 0.77 -33.60
C TRP A 9 82.11 1.03 -32.18
N GLU A 10 82.85 1.83 -31.41
CA GLU A 10 82.48 2.16 -30.03
C GLU A 10 81.24 3.07 -29.98
N SER A 11 81.07 3.96 -30.97
CA SER A 11 79.85 4.77 -31.10
C SER A 11 78.63 3.93 -31.49
N HIS A 12 78.78 2.97 -32.42
CA HIS A 12 77.70 2.05 -32.83
C HIS A 12 77.23 1.17 -31.66
N GLU A 13 78.16 0.60 -30.89
CA GLU A 13 77.80 -0.24 -29.74
C GLU A 13 77.13 0.55 -28.61
N SER A 14 77.54 1.81 -28.40
CA SER A 14 76.87 2.69 -27.43
C SER A 14 75.47 3.07 -27.89
N HIS A 15 75.29 3.32 -29.20
CA HIS A 15 74.01 3.73 -29.76
C HIS A 15 73.00 2.58 -29.73
N ASP A 16 73.41 1.36 -30.07
CA ASP A 16 72.54 0.17 -30.01
C ASP A 16 72.12 -0.16 -28.57
N ARG A 17 73.01 0.07 -27.58
CA ARG A 17 72.65 -0.06 -26.16
C ARG A 17 71.64 0.99 -25.69
N LEU A 18 71.75 2.22 -26.18
CA LEU A 18 70.80 3.29 -25.85
C LEU A 18 69.44 3.03 -26.48
N LEU A 19 69.40 2.54 -27.72
CA LEU A 19 68.16 2.12 -28.38
C LEU A 19 67.50 0.97 -27.62
N LYS A 20 68.28 -0.05 -27.25
CA LYS A 20 67.77 -1.19 -26.48
C LYS A 20 67.22 -0.78 -25.11
N ASN A 21 67.95 0.06 -24.37
CA ASN A 21 67.45 0.56 -23.09
C ASN A 21 66.20 1.43 -23.26
N GLY A 22 66.11 2.21 -24.34
CA GLY A 22 64.92 2.99 -24.67
C GLY A 22 63.71 2.10 -24.98
N ASP A 23 63.90 1.05 -25.77
CA ASP A 23 62.86 0.08 -26.11
C ASP A 23 62.39 -0.72 -24.88
N ASP A 24 63.32 -1.15 -24.02
CA ASP A 24 63.00 -1.85 -22.77
C ASP A 24 62.17 -0.94 -21.83
N HIS A 25 62.54 0.34 -21.72
CA HIS A 25 61.78 1.31 -20.91
C HIS A 25 60.41 1.64 -21.50
N LEU A 26 60.29 1.70 -22.83
CA LEU A 26 59.01 1.90 -23.53
C LEU A 26 58.10 0.68 -23.38
N HIS A 27 58.66 -0.53 -23.43
CA HIS A 27 57.91 -1.77 -23.23
C HIS A 27 57.42 -1.92 -21.80
N ASP A 28 58.29 -1.66 -20.81
CA ASP A 28 57.89 -1.59 -19.39
C ASP A 28 56.82 -0.51 -19.20
N SER A 29 56.97 0.64 -19.88
CA SER A 29 56.01 1.73 -19.80
C SER A 29 54.61 1.31 -20.26
N ARG A 30 54.57 0.60 -21.38
CA ARG A 30 53.34 0.16 -22.02
C ARG A 30 52.71 -1.01 -21.27
N ASP A 31 53.50 -1.87 -20.66
CA ASP A 31 53.01 -2.96 -19.81
C ASP A 31 52.33 -2.41 -18.54
N TRP A 32 52.95 -1.45 -17.84
CA TRP A 32 52.31 -0.86 -16.64
C TRP A 32 51.01 -0.12 -16.96
N GLU A 33 50.92 0.59 -18.09
CA GLU A 33 49.69 1.25 -18.53
C GLU A 33 48.56 0.24 -18.75
N THR A 34 48.87 -0.88 -19.44
CA THR A 34 47.87 -1.92 -19.70
C THR A 34 47.42 -2.64 -18.43
N GLN A 35 48.30 -2.86 -17.47
CA GLN A 35 47.95 -3.48 -16.19
C GLN A 35 47.07 -2.58 -15.32
N ILE A 36 47.33 -1.26 -15.30
CA ILE A 36 46.47 -0.31 -14.58
C ILE A 36 45.07 -0.26 -15.20
N GLU A 37 44.99 -0.24 -16.53
CA GLU A 37 43.71 -0.22 -17.24
C GLU A 37 42.91 -1.52 -17.03
N GLN A 38 43.56 -2.69 -17.07
CA GLN A 38 42.90 -3.96 -16.75
C GLN A 38 42.42 -4.02 -15.29
N ARG A 39 43.24 -3.59 -14.32
CA ARG A 39 42.85 -3.56 -12.90
C ARG A 39 41.72 -2.55 -12.63
N SER A 40 41.65 -1.44 -13.37
CA SER A 40 40.56 -0.47 -13.25
C SER A 40 39.26 -1.05 -13.84
N LYS A 41 39.32 -1.66 -15.03
CA LYS A 41 38.18 -2.34 -15.69
C LYS A 41 37.63 -3.48 -14.85
N GLN A 42 38.48 -4.32 -14.27
CA GLN A 42 38.05 -5.40 -13.38
C GLN A 42 37.41 -4.89 -12.09
N ARG A 43 37.95 -3.83 -11.47
CA ARG A 43 37.34 -3.21 -10.29
C ARG A 43 35.98 -2.60 -10.64
N MET A 44 35.89 -1.86 -11.75
CA MET A 44 34.63 -1.31 -12.25
C MET A 44 33.60 -2.39 -12.55
N HIS A 45 34.00 -3.50 -13.18
CA HIS A 45 33.09 -4.61 -13.46
C HIS A 45 32.53 -5.24 -12.17
N LYS A 46 33.36 -5.40 -11.13
CA LYS A 46 32.90 -5.87 -9.81
C LYS A 46 31.89 -4.91 -9.16
N TYR A 47 32.13 -3.60 -9.23
CA TYR A 47 31.17 -2.60 -8.71
C TYR A 47 29.88 -2.57 -9.53
N MET A 48 29.95 -2.64 -10.85
CA MET A 48 28.77 -2.70 -11.72
C MET A 48 27.92 -3.94 -11.45
N LEU A 49 28.55 -5.11 -11.26
CA LEU A 49 27.85 -6.33 -10.85
C LEU A 49 27.21 -6.16 -9.46
N ALA A 50 27.94 -5.62 -8.48
CA ALA A 50 27.41 -5.39 -7.14
C ALA A 50 26.18 -4.44 -7.15
N ILE A 51 26.23 -3.36 -7.95
CA ILE A 51 25.11 -2.43 -8.16
C ILE A 51 23.93 -3.14 -8.84
N ALA A 52 24.18 -3.94 -9.87
CA ALA A 52 23.13 -4.69 -10.55
C ALA A 52 22.44 -5.70 -9.62
N PHE A 53 23.20 -6.45 -8.82
CA PHE A 53 22.67 -7.40 -7.84
C PHE A 53 21.87 -6.70 -6.73
N THR A 54 22.38 -5.59 -6.19
CA THR A 54 21.66 -4.81 -5.17
C THR A 54 20.39 -4.19 -5.73
N SER A 55 20.43 -3.65 -6.95
CA SER A 55 19.24 -3.15 -7.63
C SER A 55 18.20 -4.25 -7.86
N LEU A 56 18.62 -5.43 -8.33
CA LEU A 56 17.74 -6.58 -8.51
C LEU A 56 17.09 -7.00 -7.18
N LEU A 57 17.88 -7.10 -6.10
CA LEU A 57 17.39 -7.45 -4.77
C LEU A 57 16.35 -6.43 -4.27
N LEU A 58 16.62 -5.13 -4.40
CA LEU A 58 15.70 -4.08 -3.99
C LEU A 58 14.39 -4.13 -4.78
N ASN A 59 14.45 -4.34 -6.09
CA ASN A 59 13.25 -4.48 -6.93
C ASN A 59 12.43 -5.73 -6.55
N VAL A 60 13.09 -6.86 -6.29
CA VAL A 60 12.41 -8.08 -5.82
C VAL A 60 11.72 -7.84 -4.47
N LEU A 61 12.40 -7.20 -3.52
CA LEU A 61 11.81 -6.85 -2.22
C LEU A 61 10.61 -5.92 -2.39
N LEU A 62 10.70 -4.93 -3.27
CA LEU A 62 9.60 -3.99 -3.56
C LEU A 62 8.39 -4.71 -4.18
N ILE A 63 8.62 -5.64 -5.12
CA ILE A 63 7.55 -6.44 -5.73
C ILE A 63 6.88 -7.31 -4.66
N VAL A 64 7.66 -8.02 -3.85
CA VAL A 64 7.14 -8.88 -2.78
C VAL A 64 6.35 -8.07 -1.76
N SER A 65 6.85 -6.91 -1.32
CA SER A 65 6.11 -6.04 -0.40
C SER A 65 4.83 -5.50 -1.02
N SER A 66 4.87 -5.13 -2.31
CA SER A 66 3.69 -4.63 -3.03
C SER A 66 2.63 -5.72 -3.18
N LEU A 67 3.03 -6.95 -3.52
CA LEU A 67 2.13 -8.10 -3.59
C LEU A 67 1.57 -8.48 -2.22
N PHE A 68 2.37 -8.42 -1.16
CA PHE A 68 1.93 -8.66 0.21
C PHE A 68 0.91 -7.62 0.67
N LEU A 69 1.18 -6.33 0.43
CA LEU A 69 0.25 -5.24 0.73
C LEU A 69 -1.02 -5.37 -0.09
N TRP A 70 -0.91 -5.66 -1.39
CA TRP A 70 -2.05 -5.87 -2.28
C TRP A 70 -2.92 -7.06 -1.83
N ALA A 71 -2.30 -8.17 -1.43
CA ALA A 71 -3.00 -9.33 -0.87
C ALA A 71 -3.68 -9.00 0.47
N ARG A 72 -3.05 -8.16 1.30
CA ARG A 72 -3.65 -7.69 2.56
C ARG A 72 -4.83 -6.75 2.32
N THR A 73 -4.75 -5.87 1.32
CA THR A 73 -5.84 -4.97 0.93
C THR A 73 -6.93 -5.65 0.11
N ARG A 74 -6.68 -6.85 -0.43
CA ARG A 74 -7.65 -7.72 -1.11
C ARG A 74 -8.62 -8.42 -0.15
N SER A 75 -8.45 -8.27 1.16
CA SER A 75 -9.48 -8.69 2.12
C SER A 75 -10.81 -8.03 1.71
N PRO A 76 -11.87 -8.80 1.40
CA PRO A 76 -13.18 -8.25 1.07
C PRO A 76 -13.80 -7.51 2.28
N LEU A 77 -13.23 -7.73 3.46
CA LEU A 77 -13.59 -7.05 4.69
C LEU A 77 -12.76 -5.77 4.81
N PRO A 78 -13.39 -4.60 4.99
CA PRO A 78 -12.65 -3.37 5.23
C PRO A 78 -11.77 -3.54 6.47
N ALA A 79 -10.65 -2.82 6.53
CA ALA A 79 -9.82 -2.72 7.73
C ALA A 79 -10.55 -1.92 8.83
N TRP A 80 -11.78 -2.30 9.19
CA TRP A 80 -12.45 -1.75 10.33
C TRP A 80 -11.62 -2.10 11.56
N PRO A 81 -11.25 -1.12 12.39
CA PRO A 81 -10.48 -1.40 13.57
C PRO A 81 -11.37 -2.26 14.48
N ASN A 82 -10.96 -3.51 14.73
CA ASN A 82 -11.51 -4.43 15.74
C ASN A 82 -11.34 -3.88 17.18
N THR A 83 -11.52 -2.58 17.39
CA THR A 83 -11.07 -1.87 18.59
C THR A 83 -12.18 -1.54 19.55
N LEU A 84 -13.45 -1.63 19.12
CA LEU A 84 -14.60 -1.37 19.98
C LEU A 84 -15.43 -2.64 20.14
N TYR A 85 -15.55 -3.11 21.38
CA TYR A 85 -16.46 -4.20 21.71
C TYR A 85 -17.90 -3.82 21.36
N SER A 86 -18.62 -4.75 20.72
CA SER A 86 -20.05 -4.69 20.50
C SER A 86 -20.65 -6.08 20.79
N PRO A 87 -21.74 -6.18 21.59
CA PRO A 87 -22.45 -7.45 21.79
C PRO A 87 -22.96 -8.07 20.48
N ALA A 88 -23.25 -7.25 19.47
CA ALA A 88 -23.73 -7.70 18.17
C ALA A 88 -22.61 -8.11 17.19
N GLN A 89 -21.34 -8.08 17.62
CA GLN A 89 -20.20 -8.34 16.72
C GLN A 89 -20.26 -9.72 16.05
N SER A 90 -20.73 -10.74 16.78
CA SER A 90 -20.87 -12.10 16.26
C SER A 90 -22.04 -12.27 15.29
N ALA A 91 -22.94 -11.30 15.20
CA ALA A 91 -24.09 -11.32 14.29
C ALA A 91 -23.78 -10.65 12.93
N VAL A 92 -22.55 -10.14 12.73
CA VAL A 92 -22.16 -9.48 11.48
C VAL A 92 -21.83 -10.53 10.43
N GLU A 93 -22.60 -10.52 9.34
CA GLU A 93 -22.36 -11.31 8.14
C GLU A 93 -22.14 -10.37 6.95
N TYR A 94 -21.21 -10.75 6.07
CA TYR A 94 -20.87 -9.96 4.88
C TYR A 94 -21.35 -10.68 3.63
N GLU A 95 -22.15 -9.98 2.84
CA GLU A 95 -22.64 -10.45 1.55
C GLU A 95 -22.20 -9.53 0.42
N ILE A 96 -21.94 -10.13 -0.75
CA ILE A 96 -21.71 -9.38 -1.98
C ILE A 96 -23.07 -9.13 -2.60
N VAL A 97 -23.52 -7.88 -2.57
CA VAL A 97 -24.78 -7.43 -3.15
C VAL A 97 -24.54 -6.35 -4.19
N THR A 98 -25.35 -6.36 -5.24
CA THR A 98 -25.44 -5.23 -6.17
C THR A 98 -26.43 -4.23 -5.58
N PHE A 99 -25.98 -3.03 -5.25
CA PHE A 99 -26.86 -1.99 -4.74
C PHE A 99 -27.75 -1.44 -5.84
N ASN A 100 -29.03 -1.24 -5.52
CA ASN A 100 -29.91 -0.45 -6.37
C ASN A 100 -29.55 1.02 -6.17
N SER A 101 -29.20 1.67 -7.26
CA SER A 101 -28.94 3.09 -7.35
C SER A 101 -30.04 3.77 -8.16
N ASP A 102 -30.31 5.02 -7.79
CA ASP A 102 -31.33 5.86 -8.41
C ASP A 102 -30.69 6.80 -9.47
N PHE A 103 -29.45 6.54 -9.89
CA PHE A 103 -28.85 7.30 -10.97
C PHE A 103 -29.47 6.88 -12.32
N PRO A 104 -29.63 7.80 -13.28
CA PRO A 104 -30.26 7.47 -14.56
C PRO A 104 -29.51 6.39 -15.35
N GLU A 105 -28.22 6.22 -15.10
CA GLU A 105 -27.28 5.40 -15.87
C GLU A 105 -27.27 3.92 -15.43
N ASP A 106 -27.76 3.61 -14.22
CA ASP A 106 -27.64 2.28 -13.62
C ASP A 106 -28.95 1.48 -13.56
N HIS A 107 -30.07 2.07 -14.03
CA HIS A 107 -31.36 1.43 -14.37
C HIS A 107 -31.89 0.39 -13.36
N SER A 108 -31.45 0.45 -12.10
CA SER A 108 -31.77 -0.58 -11.10
C SER A 108 -33.12 -0.36 -10.40
N GLY A 109 -33.77 0.76 -10.72
CA GLY A 109 -35.10 1.11 -10.26
C GLY A 109 -35.10 1.80 -8.89
N THR A 110 -36.16 2.57 -8.65
CA THR A 110 -36.36 3.30 -7.40
C THR A 110 -36.63 2.33 -6.24
N THR A 111 -35.89 2.46 -5.15
CA THR A 111 -36.07 1.60 -3.97
C THR A 111 -37.38 1.87 -3.25
N ASP A 112 -37.86 0.91 -2.46
CA ASP A 112 -39.05 1.07 -1.63
C ASP A 112 -38.91 2.18 -0.56
N PHE A 113 -37.69 2.64 -0.28
CA PHE A 113 -37.40 3.69 0.71
C PHE A 113 -37.40 5.10 0.11
N TYR A 114 -37.60 5.22 -1.20
CA TYR A 114 -37.53 6.48 -1.91
C TYR A 114 -38.81 7.32 -1.74
N GLY A 115 -38.60 8.63 -1.60
CA GLY A 115 -39.65 9.63 -1.52
C GLY A 115 -40.55 9.50 -0.29
N ALA A 116 -41.73 10.14 -0.34
CA ALA A 116 -42.70 10.20 0.77
C ALA A 116 -44.02 9.44 0.52
N SER A 117 -44.01 8.43 -0.35
CA SER A 117 -45.22 7.60 -0.56
C SER A 117 -45.61 6.84 0.71
N PRO A 118 -46.91 6.47 0.90
CA PRO A 118 -47.31 5.61 2.03
C PRO A 118 -46.51 4.31 2.09
N LYS A 119 -46.16 3.74 0.93
CA LYS A 119 -45.30 2.55 0.83
C LYS A 119 -43.90 2.83 1.41
N ALA A 120 -43.31 3.97 1.09
CA ALA A 120 -42.00 4.37 1.60
C ALA A 120 -42.02 4.64 3.11
N GLU A 121 -43.04 5.34 3.60
CA GLU A 121 -43.22 5.53 5.04
C GLU A 121 -43.35 4.19 5.78
N ASP A 122 -44.06 3.22 5.21
CA ASP A 122 -44.20 1.88 5.76
C ASP A 122 -42.87 1.11 5.74
N ALA A 123 -42.10 1.20 4.65
CA ALA A 123 -40.78 0.61 4.52
C ALA A 123 -39.82 1.15 5.60
N TRP A 124 -39.75 2.47 5.76
CA TRP A 124 -38.94 3.13 6.81
C TRP A 124 -39.39 2.72 8.22
N ARG A 125 -40.70 2.72 8.51
CA ARG A 125 -41.21 2.27 9.82
C ARG A 125 -40.84 0.82 10.11
N ASN A 126 -40.91 -0.05 9.10
CA ASN A 126 -40.56 -1.46 9.24
C ASN A 126 -39.06 -1.66 9.49
N LEU A 127 -38.20 -0.95 8.75
CA LEU A 127 -36.75 -0.98 8.92
C LEU A 127 -36.32 -0.54 10.33
N MET A 128 -37.03 0.44 10.90
CA MET A 128 -36.71 1.02 12.20
C MET A 128 -37.30 0.29 13.42
N LYS A 129 -38.07 -0.81 13.24
CA LYS A 129 -38.70 -1.55 14.35
C LYS A 129 -37.71 -1.98 15.46
N PRO A 130 -36.49 -2.46 15.17
CA PRO A 130 -35.56 -2.91 16.21
C PRO A 130 -34.73 -1.76 16.82
N TYR A 131 -35.31 -0.58 17.02
CA TYR A 131 -34.56 0.62 17.45
C TYR A 131 -33.84 0.43 18.78
N LEU A 132 -34.46 -0.23 19.75
CA LEU A 132 -33.88 -0.50 21.06
C LEU A 132 -33.72 -2.00 21.27
N VAL A 133 -32.54 -2.39 21.75
CA VAL A 133 -32.19 -3.76 22.09
C VAL A 133 -31.87 -3.87 23.58
N ARG A 134 -32.10 -5.07 24.10
CA ARG A 134 -31.84 -5.42 25.49
C ARG A 134 -30.56 -6.24 25.54
N ILE A 135 -29.65 -5.87 26.43
CA ILE A 135 -28.38 -6.57 26.68
C ILE A 135 -28.27 -6.93 28.16
N SER A 136 -27.52 -7.98 28.46
CA SER A 136 -27.23 -8.40 29.84
C SER A 136 -26.29 -7.40 30.56
N SER A 137 -26.26 -7.46 31.88
CA SER A 137 -25.28 -6.71 32.67
C SER A 137 -23.83 -7.01 32.29
N GLN A 138 -23.52 -8.26 31.88
CA GLN A 138 -22.17 -8.65 31.47
C GLN A 138 -21.76 -7.97 30.15
N GLU A 139 -22.65 -7.94 29.17
CA GLU A 139 -22.44 -7.25 27.90
C GLU A 139 -22.34 -5.74 28.10
N ALA A 140 -23.23 -5.17 28.92
CA ALA A 140 -23.22 -3.74 29.24
C ALA A 140 -21.91 -3.28 29.90
N SER A 141 -21.31 -4.12 30.76
CA SER A 141 -20.05 -3.79 31.45
C SER A 141 -18.84 -3.69 30.52
N GLN A 142 -18.93 -4.24 29.32
CA GLN A 142 -17.85 -4.24 28.32
C GLN A 142 -17.97 -3.07 27.33
N LEU A 143 -19.07 -2.32 27.36
CA LEU A 143 -19.23 -1.13 26.52
C LEU A 143 -18.25 -0.04 26.93
N SER A 144 -17.77 0.75 25.96
CA SER A 144 -16.87 1.87 26.22
C SER A 144 -17.52 3.02 26.99
N ARG A 145 -18.87 3.09 26.95
CA ARG A 145 -19.67 4.05 27.71
C ARG A 145 -20.82 3.32 28.39
N PRO A 146 -21.18 3.72 29.62
CA PRO A 146 -22.31 3.13 30.32
C PRO A 146 -23.61 3.41 29.55
N THR A 147 -24.56 2.50 29.69
CA THR A 147 -25.92 2.66 29.18
C THR A 147 -26.94 2.52 30.31
N SER A 148 -28.20 2.79 30.01
CA SER A 148 -29.29 2.80 31.00
C SER A 148 -29.74 1.39 31.36
N GLN A 149 -29.84 1.14 32.66
CA GLN A 149 -30.47 -0.06 33.21
C GLN A 149 -31.99 0.00 33.05
N ILE A 150 -32.63 -1.14 32.80
CA ILE A 150 -34.08 -1.21 32.67
C ILE A 150 -34.71 -1.22 34.08
N SER A 151 -35.51 -0.20 34.41
CA SER A 151 -36.05 -0.04 35.78
C SER A 151 -36.88 -1.22 36.28
N LYS A 152 -37.55 -1.93 35.38
CA LYS A 152 -38.39 -3.11 35.70
C LYS A 152 -37.62 -4.44 35.63
N ASP A 153 -36.36 -4.41 35.21
CA ASP A 153 -35.56 -5.60 34.92
C ASP A 153 -34.06 -5.30 35.14
N PRO A 154 -33.60 -5.27 36.39
CA PRO A 154 -32.30 -4.72 36.75
C PRO A 154 -31.11 -5.54 36.21
N ASP A 155 -31.31 -6.79 35.82
CA ASP A 155 -30.24 -7.61 35.24
C ASP A 155 -29.92 -7.21 33.79
N TYR A 156 -30.69 -6.27 33.23
CA TYR A 156 -30.65 -5.91 31.83
C TYR A 156 -30.60 -4.40 31.61
N TYR A 157 -30.01 -4.08 30.47
CA TYR A 157 -29.69 -2.74 30.04
C TYR A 157 -30.27 -2.52 28.65
N ILE A 158 -30.63 -1.29 28.34
CA ILE A 158 -31.14 -0.89 27.04
C ILE A 158 -30.05 -0.19 26.23
N THR A 159 -29.94 -0.49 24.95
CA THR A 159 -29.02 0.19 24.03
C THR A 159 -29.60 0.17 22.60
N SER A 160 -28.87 0.73 21.64
CA SER A 160 -29.22 0.72 20.22
C SER A 160 -27.97 0.48 19.36
N LEU A 161 -28.17 -0.04 18.15
CA LEU A 161 -27.11 -0.09 17.14
C LEU A 161 -26.94 1.30 16.50
N ASP A 162 -25.70 1.74 16.31
CA ASP A 162 -25.39 3.07 15.76
C ASP A 162 -26.05 3.33 14.40
N VAL A 163 -26.20 2.29 13.57
CA VAL A 163 -26.91 2.36 12.28
C VAL A 163 -28.32 2.92 12.41
N TYR A 164 -29.03 2.65 13.51
CA TYR A 164 -30.38 3.18 13.72
C TYR A 164 -30.39 4.68 14.02
N HIS A 165 -29.32 5.21 14.62
CA HIS A 165 -29.16 6.65 14.82
C HIS A 165 -28.92 7.36 13.48
N GLN A 166 -28.10 6.76 12.61
CA GLN A 166 -27.84 7.25 11.26
C GLN A 166 -29.11 7.22 10.41
N LEU A 167 -29.87 6.11 10.45
CA LEU A 167 -31.12 5.95 9.72
C LEU A 167 -32.21 6.91 10.22
N HIS A 168 -32.30 7.18 11.53
CA HIS A 168 -33.24 8.16 12.09
C HIS A 168 -33.00 9.55 11.49
N CYS A 169 -31.75 10.04 11.56
CA CYS A 169 -31.40 11.34 11.01
C CYS A 169 -31.62 11.41 9.49
N LEU A 170 -31.26 10.35 8.76
CA LEU A 170 -31.48 10.27 7.32
C LEU A 170 -32.98 10.34 6.96
N ASN A 171 -33.82 9.61 7.70
CA ASN A 171 -35.27 9.63 7.51
C ASN A 171 -35.87 11.02 7.80
N ASP A 172 -35.37 11.72 8.82
CA ASP A 172 -35.82 13.07 9.14
C ASP A 172 -35.43 14.08 8.05
N ILE A 173 -34.19 13.98 7.53
CA ILE A 173 -33.73 14.79 6.38
C ILE A 173 -34.59 14.51 5.15
N ARG A 174 -34.89 13.23 4.84
CA ARG A 174 -35.76 12.86 3.71
C ARG A 174 -37.12 13.53 3.82
N LYS A 175 -37.76 13.44 4.99
CA LYS A 175 -39.07 14.07 5.25
C LYS A 175 -39.02 15.59 5.14
N MET A 176 -37.95 16.19 5.64
CA MET A 176 -37.72 17.62 5.53
C MET A 176 -37.59 18.05 4.06
N ALA A 177 -36.73 17.40 3.27
CA ALA A 177 -36.54 17.70 1.85
C ALA A 177 -37.85 17.62 1.06
N GLU A 178 -38.67 16.61 1.33
CA GLU A 178 -40.01 16.45 0.73
C GLU A 178 -40.95 17.61 1.08
N SER A 179 -40.96 18.07 2.34
CA SER A 179 -41.79 19.22 2.75
C SER A 179 -41.44 20.51 2.02
N TYR A 180 -40.19 20.65 1.54
CA TYR A 180 -39.74 21.81 0.77
C TYR A 180 -40.09 21.74 -0.72
N VAL A 181 -40.31 20.55 -1.28
CA VAL A 181 -40.66 20.35 -2.70
C VAL A 181 -42.15 20.55 -2.98
N GLN A 182 -42.98 20.52 -1.94
CA GLN A 182 -44.44 20.72 -2.02
C GLN A 182 -44.89 22.20 -1.88
N CYS A 183 -43.96 23.15 -1.81
CA CYS A 183 -44.21 24.59 -1.89
C CYS A 183 -43.85 25.14 -3.27
#